data_AF-A0A2V8E563-F1
#
_entry.id   AF-A0A2V8E563-F1
#
_cell.length_a   1.000
_cell.length_b   1.000
_cell.length_c   1.000
_cell.angle_alpha   90.00
_cell.angle_beta   90.00
_cell.angle_gamma   90.00
#
_symmetry.space_group_name_H-M   'P 1'
#
loop_
_entity.id
_entity.type
_entity.pdbx_description
1 polymer ?
#
loop_
_entity_poly.entity_id
_entity_poly.type
_entity_poly.pdbx_seq_one_letter_code
_entity_poly.pdbx_strand_id
1 'polypeptide(L)'
;MRTDLEPGEFVAATPTDAILIAGSRHAPDAVVKVNLENGVSETIRTASSVTIDPEYLSSAEAIEFSTDEGLTAYAFYYPPTNPDFTGMEGDRPPLIVIAHGGPTAAANARLNLEVQYFTSRGFAVADVNYRGSTSHGRSYRRRLRGCWGIV
;
A
#
# COMPACT_ATOMS: atom_id res chain seq x y z
N MET A 1 -17.29 -0.57 16.17
CA MET A 1 -16.18 -1.46 15.75
C MET A 1 -15.02 -0.56 15.32
N ARG A 2 -13.79 -0.80 15.79
CA ARG A 2 -12.61 -0.06 15.28
C ARG A 2 -12.33 -0.54 13.86
N THR A 3 -12.10 0.39 12.93
CA THR A 3 -11.92 0.12 11.50
C THR A 3 -10.47 -0.23 11.16
N ASP A 4 -10.27 -1.08 10.14
CA ASP A 4 -8.98 -1.40 9.51
C ASP A 4 -8.63 -0.44 8.35
N LEU A 5 -9.44 0.60 8.16
CA LEU A 5 -9.30 1.56 7.06
C LEU A 5 -8.13 2.54 7.31
N GLU A 6 -7.29 2.72 6.30
CA GLU A 6 -6.20 3.69 6.25
C GLU A 6 -6.64 4.98 5.55
N PRO A 7 -6.39 6.16 6.14
CA PRO A 7 -6.83 7.45 5.60
C PRO A 7 -6.08 7.87 4.31
N GLY A 8 -6.81 8.52 3.40
CA GLY A 8 -6.33 9.16 2.18
C GLY A 8 -6.20 10.69 2.30
N GLU A 9 -6.05 11.38 1.16
CA GLU A 9 -5.57 12.77 1.11
C GLU A 9 -6.60 13.85 1.51
N PHE A 10 -7.86 13.49 1.76
CA PHE A 10 -8.92 14.47 2.05
C PHE A 10 -9.59 14.18 3.40
N VAL A 11 -9.61 15.19 4.26
CA VAL A 11 -10.29 15.18 5.56
C VAL A 11 -11.08 16.47 5.75
N ALA A 12 -12.35 16.35 6.12
CA ALA A 12 -13.18 17.43 6.65
C ALA A 12 -13.59 17.06 8.08
N ALA A 13 -13.75 18.04 8.97
CA ALA A 13 -14.11 17.74 10.35
C ALA A 13 -15.06 18.79 10.95
N THR A 14 -15.85 18.31 11.90
CA THR A 14 -16.68 19.08 12.84
C THR A 14 -16.20 18.75 14.27
N PRO A 15 -16.74 19.39 15.33
CA PRO A 15 -16.37 19.02 16.70
C PRO A 15 -16.63 17.54 17.05
N THR A 16 -17.63 16.90 16.43
CA THR A 16 -18.06 15.54 16.76
C THR A 16 -17.65 14.49 15.74
N ASP A 17 -17.36 14.89 14.50
CA ASP A 17 -17.16 13.95 13.40
C ASP A 17 -16.02 14.39 12.47
N ALA A 18 -15.23 13.42 12.00
CA ALA A 18 -14.35 13.56 10.85
C ALA A 18 -14.91 12.78 9.65
N ILE A 19 -14.86 13.36 8.46
CA ILE A 19 -15.16 12.69 7.20
C ILE A 19 -13.87 12.62 6.41
N LEU A 20 -13.52 11.42 5.96
CA LEU A 20 -12.26 11.13 5.29
C LEU A 20 -12.46 10.11 4.18
N ILE A 21 -11.56 10.12 3.19
CA ILE A 21 -11.44 9.00 2.27
C ILE A 21 -10.55 7.95 2.96
N ALA A 22 -10.96 6.69 2.99
CA ALA A 22 -10.11 5.61 3.47
C ALA A 22 -10.44 4.28 2.79
N GLY A 23 -9.44 3.42 2.71
CA GLY A 23 -9.55 2.06 2.17
C GLY A 23 -8.72 1.10 3.02
N SER A 24 -8.79 -0.20 2.75
CA SER A 24 -7.92 -1.18 3.40
C SER A 24 -7.33 -2.13 2.37
N ARG A 25 -6.52 -3.09 2.80
CA ARG A 25 -5.99 -4.14 1.91
C ARG A 25 -7.09 -5.02 1.28
N HIS A 26 -8.31 -5.01 1.84
CA HIS A 26 -9.43 -5.84 1.37
C HIS A 26 -10.62 -5.02 0.84
N ALA A 27 -10.61 -3.70 1.03
CA ALA A 27 -11.71 -2.83 0.67
C ALA A 27 -11.23 -1.66 -0.20
N PRO A 28 -11.96 -1.31 -1.28
CA PRO A 28 -11.64 -0.13 -2.05
C PRO A 28 -11.81 1.13 -1.20
N ASP A 29 -11.22 2.24 -1.66
CA ASP A 29 -11.42 3.53 -1.02
C ASP A 29 -12.92 3.88 -0.91
N ALA A 30 -13.28 4.49 0.22
CA ALA A 30 -14.62 4.88 0.55
C ALA A 30 -14.63 6.22 1.29
N VAL A 31 -15.75 6.94 1.19
CA VAL A 31 -16.03 8.07 2.06
C VAL A 31 -16.51 7.50 3.40
N VAL A 32 -15.78 7.82 4.46
CA VAL A 32 -15.99 7.30 5.81
C VAL A 32 -16.23 8.46 6.76
N LYS A 33 -17.25 8.34 7.60
CA LYS A 33 -17.48 9.21 8.74
C LYS A 33 -16.95 8.52 9.99
N VAL A 34 -16.17 9.22 10.80
CA VAL A 34 -15.66 8.76 12.09
C VAL A 34 -16.16 9.70 13.16
N ASN A 35 -16.92 9.19 14.11
CA ASN A 35 -17.29 9.94 15.30
C ASN A 35 -16.07 10.10 16.21
N LEU A 36 -15.72 11.33 16.54
CA LEU A 36 -14.51 11.68 17.28
C LEU A 36 -14.61 11.40 18.78
N GLU A 37 -15.81 11.30 19.33
CA GLU A 37 -16.02 11.04 20.76
C GLU A 37 -15.83 9.55 21.10
N ASN A 38 -16.31 8.65 20.24
CA ASN A 38 -16.30 7.21 20.49
C ASN A 38 -15.48 6.39 19.47
N GLY A 39 -14.98 7.01 18.40
CA GLY A 39 -14.17 6.36 17.36
C GLY A 39 -14.96 5.40 16.45
N VAL A 40 -16.29 5.38 16.53
CA VAL A 40 -17.13 4.57 15.64
C VAL A 40 -17.06 5.16 14.25
N SER A 41 -16.86 4.28 13.27
CA SER A 41 -16.82 4.63 11.86
C SER A 41 -18.04 4.08 11.11
N GLU A 42 -18.49 4.84 10.12
CA GLU A 42 -19.58 4.54 9.22
C GLU A 42 -19.12 4.79 7.78
N THR A 43 -19.29 3.80 6.91
CA THR A 43 -19.05 3.97 5.47
C THR A 43 -20.25 4.66 4.83
N ILE A 44 -20.05 5.87 4.32
CA ILE A 44 -21.09 6.63 3.61
C ILE A 44 -21.24 6.11 2.17
N ARG A 45 -20.12 5.92 1.47
CA ARG A 45 -20.11 5.50 0.06
C ARG A 45 -18.78 4.85 -0.31
N THR A 46 -18.83 3.65 -0.90
CA THR A 46 -17.66 3.01 -1.50
C THR A 46 -17.41 3.54 -2.91
N ALA A 47 -16.14 3.66 -3.31
CA ALA A 47 -15.77 4.07 -4.67
C ALA A 47 -16.11 3.00 -5.72
N SER A 48 -16.23 1.74 -5.30
CA SER A 48 -16.54 0.60 -6.15
C SER A 48 -17.47 -0.39 -5.43
N SER A 49 -18.25 -1.12 -6.22
CA SER A 49 -19.05 -2.27 -5.77
C SER A 49 -18.40 -3.62 -6.13
N VAL A 50 -17.18 -3.60 -6.67
CA VAL A 50 -16.45 -4.82 -7.02
C VAL A 50 -16.18 -5.61 -5.75
N THR A 51 -16.61 -6.88 -5.76
CA THR A 51 -16.30 -7.86 -4.73
C THR A 51 -15.30 -8.84 -5.31
N ILE A 52 -14.16 -9.01 -4.64
CA ILE A 52 -13.13 -9.98 -4.99
C ILE A 52 -13.06 -10.97 -3.84
N ASP A 53 -12.99 -12.26 -4.16
CA ASP A 53 -12.75 -13.28 -3.17
C ASP A 53 -11.38 -13.02 -2.50
N PRO A 54 -11.33 -12.84 -1.17
CA PRO A 54 -10.09 -12.56 -0.45
C PRO A 54 -8.97 -13.58 -0.70
N GLU A 55 -9.28 -14.81 -1.11
CA GLU A 55 -8.27 -15.83 -1.43
C GLU A 55 -7.41 -15.48 -2.65
N TYR A 56 -7.86 -14.55 -3.52
CA TYR A 56 -7.04 -14.00 -4.61
C TYR A 56 -6.27 -12.73 -4.22
N LEU A 57 -6.48 -12.19 -3.01
CA LEU A 57 -5.84 -10.94 -2.59
C LEU A 57 -4.51 -11.23 -1.88
N SER A 58 -3.43 -10.86 -2.56
CA SER A 58 -2.08 -10.88 -1.98
C SER A 58 -1.95 -9.83 -0.88
N SER A 59 -1.46 -10.26 0.29
CA SER A 59 -1.20 -9.39 1.42
C SER A 59 0.19 -8.78 1.33
N ALA A 60 0.28 -7.47 1.53
CA ALA A 60 1.54 -6.76 1.56
C ALA A 60 2.40 -7.17 2.77
N GLU A 61 3.65 -7.53 2.52
CA GLU A 61 4.68 -7.76 3.52
C GLU A 61 5.63 -6.57 3.53
N ALA A 62 5.73 -5.87 4.67
CA ALA A 62 6.72 -4.80 4.81
C ALA A 62 8.11 -5.43 4.91
N ILE A 63 9.00 -5.07 3.99
CA ILE A 63 10.38 -5.58 3.94
C ILE A 63 11.41 -4.44 3.97
N GLU A 64 12.58 -4.78 4.48
CA GLU A 64 13.77 -3.92 4.49
C GLU A 64 14.90 -4.60 3.73
N PHE A 65 15.68 -3.83 2.99
CA PHE A 65 16.83 -4.35 2.27
C PHE A 65 17.98 -3.35 2.23
N SER A 66 19.20 -3.88 2.23
CA SER A 66 20.41 -3.08 2.15
C SER A 66 20.56 -2.43 0.77
N THR A 67 21.05 -1.20 0.76
CA THR A 67 21.48 -0.46 -0.43
C THR A 67 22.96 -0.11 -0.30
N ASP A 68 23.50 0.65 -1.26
CA ASP A 68 24.87 1.15 -1.20
C ASP A 68 25.16 1.95 0.07
N GLU A 69 26.45 2.04 0.40
CA GLU A 69 26.98 2.76 1.58
C GLU A 69 26.43 2.27 2.93
N GLY A 70 25.96 1.02 2.99
CA GLY A 70 25.41 0.42 4.22
C GLY A 70 24.08 1.04 4.64
N LEU A 71 23.36 1.69 3.72
CA LEU A 71 22.03 2.24 3.97
C LEU A 71 20.96 1.16 3.78
N THR A 72 19.77 1.44 4.29
CA THR A 72 18.57 0.60 4.16
C THR A 72 17.52 1.31 3.33
N ALA A 73 16.80 0.56 2.49
CA ALA A 73 15.56 0.96 1.83
C ALA A 73 14.41 0.00 2.18
N TYR A 74 13.19 0.43 1.86
CA TYR A 74 11.96 -0.22 2.30
C TYR A 74 11.09 -0.57 1.10
N ALA A 75 10.27 -1.61 1.20
CA ALA A 75 9.26 -1.93 0.20
C ALA A 75 8.08 -2.66 0.82
N PHE A 76 6.96 -2.67 0.10
CA PHE A 76 5.92 -3.67 0.28
C PHE A 76 6.10 -4.79 -0.74
N TYR A 77 6.35 -6.01 -0.26
CA TYR A 77 6.42 -7.20 -1.07
C TYR A 77 5.05 -7.88 -1.10
N TYR A 78 4.60 -8.26 -2.29
CA TYR A 78 3.34 -8.96 -2.51
C TYR A 78 3.68 -10.30 -3.17
N PRO A 79 3.50 -11.43 -2.46
CA PRO A 79 3.72 -12.74 -3.07
C PRO A 79 2.63 -13.03 -4.13
N PRO A 80 2.91 -13.91 -5.11
CA PRO A 80 1.84 -14.46 -5.93
C PRO A 80 0.78 -15.14 -5.06
N THR A 81 -0.50 -14.96 -5.36
CA THR A 81 -1.59 -15.44 -4.51
C THR A 81 -2.78 -15.84 -5.38
N ASN A 82 -3.07 -17.14 -5.43
CA ASN A 82 -4.19 -17.69 -6.19
C ASN A 82 -4.62 -19.04 -5.56
N PRO A 83 -5.91 -19.27 -5.27
CA PRO A 83 -6.40 -20.52 -4.69
C PRO A 83 -6.41 -21.69 -5.67
N ASP A 84 -6.47 -21.42 -6.99
CA ASP A 84 -6.60 -22.43 -8.04
C ASP A 84 -5.25 -22.89 -8.62
N PHE A 85 -4.19 -22.10 -8.44
CA PHE A 85 -2.88 -22.35 -9.03
C PHE A 85 -1.74 -22.13 -8.04
N THR A 86 -0.76 -23.03 -8.07
CA THR A 86 0.51 -22.89 -7.35
C THR A 86 1.68 -22.94 -8.32
N GLY A 87 2.79 -22.32 -7.94
CA GLY A 87 4.03 -22.40 -8.71
C GLY A 87 4.59 -23.83 -8.73
N MET A 88 5.39 -24.15 -9.74
CA MET A 88 6.10 -25.43 -9.79
C MET A 88 7.13 -25.51 -8.66
N GLU A 89 7.35 -26.72 -8.14
CA GLU A 89 8.33 -26.93 -7.07
C GLU A 89 9.73 -26.53 -7.54
N GLY A 90 10.41 -25.72 -6.74
CA GLY A 90 11.77 -25.22 -7.02
C GLY A 90 11.83 -23.96 -7.90
N ASP A 91 10.73 -23.59 -8.56
CA ASP A 91 10.67 -22.36 -9.35
C ASP A 91 10.46 -21.12 -8.47
N ARG A 92 10.95 -19.98 -8.96
CA ARG A 92 10.73 -18.67 -8.34
C ARG A 92 9.84 -17.83 -9.26
N PRO A 93 8.87 -17.09 -8.69
CA PRO A 93 8.00 -16.26 -9.50
C PRO A 93 8.80 -15.10 -10.14
N PRO A 94 8.42 -14.66 -11.35
CA PRO A 94 8.90 -13.39 -11.87
C PRO A 94 8.50 -12.25 -10.93
N LEU A 95 9.40 -11.28 -10.74
CA LEU A 95 9.19 -10.12 -9.87
C LEU A 95 8.99 -8.85 -10.69
N ILE A 96 7.91 -8.13 -10.42
CA ILE A 96 7.67 -6.77 -10.90
C ILE A 96 8.10 -5.79 -9.80
N VAL A 97 8.98 -4.86 -10.14
CA VAL A 97 9.44 -3.81 -9.21
C VAL A 97 8.78 -2.50 -9.61
N ILE A 98 8.00 -1.92 -8.70
CA ILE A 98 7.31 -0.65 -8.87
C ILE A 98 8.14 0.45 -8.21
N ALA A 99 8.44 1.50 -8.97
CA ALA A 99 8.96 2.76 -8.46
C ALA A 99 7.85 3.81 -8.56
N HIS A 100 7.25 4.16 -7.42
CA HIS A 100 6.15 5.12 -7.37
C HIS A 100 6.56 6.52 -7.87
N GLY A 101 5.57 7.32 -8.27
CA GLY A 101 5.76 8.75 -8.59
C GLY A 101 5.98 9.63 -7.35
N GLY A 102 6.07 10.95 -7.53
CA GLY A 102 6.28 11.91 -6.43
C GLY A 102 7.46 12.84 -6.71
N PRO A 103 8.72 12.43 -6.48
CA PRO A 103 9.23 11.24 -5.78
C PRO A 103 9.20 11.36 -4.23
N THR A 104 8.71 12.49 -3.72
CA THR A 104 8.47 12.72 -2.28
C THR A 104 7.07 12.21 -1.91
N ALA A 105 6.86 10.90 -2.09
CA ALA A 105 5.64 10.17 -1.76
C ALA A 105 6.02 8.82 -1.12
N ALA A 106 5.05 7.93 -0.90
CA ALA A 106 5.32 6.59 -0.40
C ALA A 106 4.36 5.59 -1.03
N ALA A 107 4.85 4.35 -1.19
CA ALA A 107 4.01 3.18 -1.35
C ALA A 107 3.09 3.01 -0.13
N ASN A 108 1.92 2.44 -0.32
CA ASN A 108 0.99 2.09 0.76
C ASN A 108 0.42 0.68 0.54
N ALA A 109 -0.15 0.10 1.60
CA ALA A 109 -0.63 -1.28 1.61
C ALA A 109 -2.16 -1.40 1.40
N ARG A 110 -2.80 -0.35 0.87
CA ARG A 110 -4.23 -0.39 0.52
C ARG A 110 -4.46 -1.24 -0.73
N LEU A 111 -5.71 -1.62 -0.96
CA LEU A 111 -6.11 -2.42 -2.11
C LEU A 111 -5.74 -1.70 -3.42
N ASN A 112 -4.78 -2.27 -4.15
CA ASN A 112 -4.41 -1.84 -5.50
C ASN A 112 -4.71 -2.97 -6.49
N LEU A 113 -5.78 -2.82 -7.29
CA LEU A 113 -6.21 -3.85 -8.23
C LEU A 113 -5.20 -4.13 -9.36
N GLU A 114 -4.30 -3.19 -9.66
CA GLU A 114 -3.22 -3.42 -10.62
C GLU A 114 -2.18 -4.40 -10.05
N VAL A 115 -1.76 -4.19 -8.79
CA VAL A 115 -0.91 -5.14 -8.07
C VAL A 115 -1.59 -6.50 -7.98
N GLN A 116 -2.87 -6.53 -7.58
CA GLN A 116 -3.64 -7.77 -7.45
C GLN A 116 -3.84 -8.50 -8.79
N TYR A 117 -3.90 -7.78 -9.90
CA TYR A 117 -3.98 -8.38 -11.23
C TYR A 117 -2.75 -9.24 -11.53
N PHE A 118 -1.56 -8.78 -11.15
CA PHE A 118 -0.31 -9.52 -11.36
C PHE A 118 -0.10 -10.63 -10.35
N THR A 119 -0.36 -10.37 -9.06
CA THR A 119 -0.17 -11.38 -7.99
C THR A 119 -1.10 -12.57 -8.16
N SER A 120 -2.33 -12.34 -8.60
CA SER A 120 -3.28 -13.41 -8.95
C SER A 120 -2.88 -14.25 -10.16
N ARG A 121 -1.85 -13.84 -10.91
CA ARG A 121 -1.37 -14.51 -12.14
C ARG A 121 0.06 -15.05 -12.01
N GLY A 122 0.56 -15.23 -10.79
CA GLY A 122 1.85 -15.87 -10.55
C GLY A 122 3.05 -14.92 -10.49
N PHE A 123 2.84 -13.61 -10.60
CA PHE A 123 3.91 -12.62 -10.45
C PHE A 123 4.04 -12.18 -8.98
N ALA A 124 5.26 -12.03 -8.51
CA ALA A 124 5.51 -11.28 -7.29
C ALA A 124 5.57 -9.78 -7.63
N VAL A 125 5.24 -8.92 -6.67
CA VAL A 125 5.37 -7.46 -6.82
C VAL A 125 6.14 -6.88 -5.64
N ALA A 126 7.07 -5.97 -5.89
CA ALA A 126 7.72 -5.15 -4.87
C ALA A 126 7.45 -3.68 -5.15
N ASP A 127 6.68 -3.03 -4.27
CA ASP A 127 6.41 -1.59 -4.32
C ASP A 127 7.41 -0.84 -3.43
N VAL A 128 8.39 -0.21 -4.06
CA VAL A 128 9.62 0.24 -3.39
C VAL A 128 9.48 1.66 -2.88
N ASN A 129 9.61 1.82 -1.58
CA ASN A 129 9.87 3.10 -0.93
C ASN A 129 11.38 3.41 -1.03
N TYR A 130 11.80 3.93 -2.18
CA TYR A 130 13.20 4.28 -2.44
C TYR A 130 13.64 5.52 -1.64
N ARG A 131 14.96 5.76 -1.54
CA ARG A 131 15.52 6.93 -0.83
C ARG A 131 14.84 8.22 -1.30
N GLY A 132 14.33 9.04 -0.38
CA GLY A 132 13.51 10.21 -0.73
C GLY A 132 12.01 10.04 -0.46
N SER A 133 11.54 8.81 -0.29
CA SER A 133 10.16 8.53 0.07
C SER A 133 9.76 9.16 1.41
N THR A 134 8.45 9.35 1.60
CA THR A 134 7.87 9.78 2.87
C THR A 134 7.72 8.59 3.83
N SER A 135 7.10 8.81 4.99
CA SER A 135 6.80 7.78 6.02
C SER A 135 8.00 7.14 6.75
N HIS A 136 9.24 7.44 6.36
CA HIS A 136 10.48 6.93 6.99
C HIS A 136 11.34 8.02 7.67
N GLY A 137 10.70 9.14 8.03
CA GLY A 137 11.35 10.27 8.69
C GLY A 137 12.04 11.25 7.74
N ARG A 138 12.39 12.43 8.28
CA ARG A 138 12.94 13.57 7.49
C ARG A 138 14.31 13.27 6.91
N SER A 139 15.15 12.51 7.61
CA SER A 139 16.48 12.14 7.15
C SER A 139 16.38 11.29 5.87
N TYR A 140 15.53 10.26 5.88
CA TYR A 140 15.27 9.39 4.74
C TYR A 140 14.78 10.17 3.51
N ARG A 141 13.75 11.01 3.71
CA ARG A 141 13.20 11.89 2.67
C ARG A 141 14.23 12.83 2.04
N ARG A 142 15.21 13.29 2.83
CA ARG A 142 16.25 14.21 2.36
C ARG A 142 17.35 13.53 1.56
N ARG A 143 17.46 12.19 1.58
CA ARG A 143 18.49 11.45 0.84
C ARG A 143 18.40 11.62 -0.68
N LEU A 144 17.24 11.98 -1.22
CA LEU A 144 17.07 12.23 -2.66
C LEU A 144 17.36 13.67 -3.08
N ARG A 145 17.57 14.59 -2.11
CA ARG A 145 17.76 16.02 -2.40
C ARG A 145 19.03 16.24 -3.20
N GLY A 146 18.89 16.62 -4.47
CA GLY A 146 20.01 16.83 -5.38
C GLY A 146 20.59 15.54 -5.98
N CYS A 147 19.99 14.37 -5.67
CA CYS A 147 20.51 13.05 -6.05
C CYS A 147 19.51 12.25 -6.90
N TRP A 148 18.56 12.92 -7.57
CA TRP A 148 17.57 12.24 -8.40
C TRP A 148 18.24 11.67 -9.67
N GLY A 149 18.08 10.37 -9.90
CA GLY A 149 18.69 9.65 -11.03
C GLY A 149 20.19 9.34 -10.88
N ILE A 150 20.83 9.78 -9.80
CA ILE A 150 22.21 9.38 -9.45
C ILE A 150 22.12 8.05 -8.71
N VAL A 151 23.01 7.11 -8.98
CA VAL A 151 23.12 5.86 -8.21
C VAL A 151 24.18 6.05 -7.16
#